data_AF-A0A9E4BE12-F1
#
_entry.id   AF-A0A9E4BE12-F1
#
_cell.length_a   1.000
_cell.length_b   1.000
_cell.length_c   1.000
_cell.angle_alpha   90.00
_cell.angle_beta   90.00
_cell.angle_gamma   90.00
#
_symmetry.space_group_name_H-M   'P 1'
#
loop_
_entity.id
_entity.type
_entity.pdbx_description
1 polymer ?
#
loop_
_entity_poly.entity_id
_entity_poly.type
_entity_poly.pdbx_seq_one_letter_code
_entity_poly.pdbx_strand_id
1 'polypeptide(L)'
;MSRPLPIPPNFNPDTCMLSRWEEGKMYHAPRLAAEFANGLLDNGTREDIDLAEKVLDAMLACQETREGDPHVGNFLWEREDEVVEDLNAVQFCLFQLIPLMINYGDVLSADMQNRVRQSIRLGLEEVRRIDVHFRYTNIVVKDITNTCLGGELLGDEAFKNRGYEKFRAWMDFTTRNGCAYEFNSPNYANVAMRVLHRLGELVQHAPTRIGARAMCARIGLSAA
;
A
#
# COMPACT_ATOMS: atom_id res chain seq x y z
N MET A 1 0.25 24.96 19.08
CA MET A 1 0.17 23.53 19.43
C MET A 1 -0.94 22.94 18.57
N SER A 2 -0.63 21.93 17.75
CA SER A 2 -1.67 21.19 17.02
C SER A 2 -2.58 20.49 18.02
N ARG A 3 -3.88 20.42 17.71
CA ARG A 3 -4.85 19.63 18.47
C ARG A 3 -4.92 18.23 17.86
N PRO A 4 -5.28 17.19 18.65
CA PRO A 4 -5.51 15.86 18.10
C PRO A 4 -6.54 15.88 16.98
N LEU A 5 -6.41 14.95 16.02
CA LEU A 5 -7.40 14.85 14.95
C LEU A 5 -8.76 14.46 15.52
N PRO A 6 -9.86 15.04 15.00
CA PRO A 6 -11.19 14.57 15.33
C PRO A 6 -11.34 13.09 14.97
N ILE A 7 -11.74 12.28 15.94
CA ILE A 7 -12.00 10.86 15.72
C ILE A 7 -13.21 10.72 14.78
N PRO A 8 -13.11 9.99 13.67
CA PRO A 8 -14.23 9.79 12.76
C PRO A 8 -15.44 9.16 13.48
N PRO A 9 -16.69 9.56 13.16
CA PRO A 9 -17.88 9.03 13.81
C PRO A 9 -18.05 7.52 13.69
N ASN A 10 -17.45 6.91 12.67
CA ASN A 10 -17.48 5.47 12.43
C ASN A 10 -16.25 4.73 12.98
N PHE A 11 -15.38 5.39 13.74
CA PHE A 11 -14.29 4.71 14.45
C PHE A 11 -14.87 3.81 15.53
N ASN A 12 -14.53 2.53 15.48
CA ASN A 12 -14.91 1.54 16.48
C ASN A 12 -13.76 1.40 17.50
N PRO A 13 -13.96 1.84 18.77
CA PRO A 13 -12.91 1.76 19.79
C PRO A 13 -12.59 0.32 20.21
N ASP A 14 -13.51 -0.63 20.04
CA ASP A 14 -13.32 -2.03 20.44
C ASP A 14 -12.37 -2.76 19.48
N THR A 15 -12.40 -2.38 18.20
CA THR A 15 -11.54 -2.96 17.16
C THR A 15 -10.35 -2.07 16.81
N CYS A 16 -10.35 -0.80 17.23
CA CYS A 16 -9.40 0.23 16.82
C CYS A 16 -9.37 0.44 15.29
N MET A 17 -10.50 0.28 14.61
CA MET A 17 -10.62 0.42 13.16
C MET A 17 -11.85 1.22 12.76
N LEU A 18 -11.84 1.79 11.56
CA LEU A 18 -13.02 2.40 10.97
C LEU A 18 -14.01 1.31 10.57
N SER A 19 -15.27 1.47 10.97
CA SER A 19 -16.35 0.53 10.69
C SER A 19 -17.18 0.98 9.48
N ARG A 20 -17.73 -0.01 8.76
CA ARG A 20 -18.78 0.14 7.76
C ARG A 20 -19.92 -0.80 8.12
N TRP A 21 -21.16 -0.32 8.02
CA TRP A 21 -22.35 -1.15 8.18
C TRP A 21 -22.92 -1.52 6.83
N GLU A 22 -23.13 -2.81 6.61
CA GLU A 22 -23.63 -3.35 5.35
C GLU A 22 -24.45 -4.62 5.64
N GLU A 23 -25.69 -4.66 5.14
CA GLU A 23 -26.61 -5.80 5.31
C GLU A 23 -26.77 -6.30 6.77
N GLY A 24 -26.77 -5.37 7.74
CA GLY A 24 -26.93 -5.69 9.16
C GLY A 24 -25.68 -6.25 9.84
N LYS A 25 -24.54 -6.29 9.14
CA LYS A 25 -23.24 -6.66 9.67
C LYS A 25 -22.31 -5.43 9.70
N MET A 26 -21.32 -5.50 10.57
CA MET A 26 -20.27 -4.48 10.70
C MET A 26 -18.97 -5.05 10.15
N TYR A 27 -18.27 -4.26 9.34
CA TYR A 27 -17.01 -4.64 8.70
C TYR A 27 -15.92 -3.62 8.96
N HIS A 28 -14.66 -4.08 9.03
CA HIS A 28 -13.49 -3.22 9.24
C HIS A 28 -12.38 -3.53 8.22
N ALA A 29 -12.19 -2.62 7.26
CA ALA A 29 -11.19 -2.83 6.21
C ALA A 29 -9.77 -2.44 6.67
N PRO A 30 -8.78 -3.36 6.68
CA PRO A 30 -7.41 -3.08 7.11
C PRO A 30 -6.75 -1.96 6.29
N ARG A 31 -7.04 -1.90 4.99
CA ARG A 31 -6.57 -0.81 4.11
C ARG A 31 -7.01 0.59 4.56
N LEU A 32 -8.20 0.72 5.16
CA LEU A 32 -8.72 2.00 5.66
C LEU A 32 -8.14 2.33 7.03
N ALA A 33 -7.85 1.32 7.86
CA ALA A 33 -7.11 1.50 9.10
C ALA A 33 -5.70 2.06 8.83
N ALA A 34 -4.98 1.52 7.84
CA ALA A 34 -3.66 2.02 7.45
C ALA A 34 -3.70 3.46 6.92
N GLU A 35 -4.74 3.82 6.15
CA GLU A 35 -4.94 5.19 5.68
C GLU A 35 -5.26 6.15 6.84
N PHE A 36 -6.07 5.72 7.81
CA PHE A 36 -6.35 6.51 9.00
C PHE A 36 -5.10 6.72 9.88
N ALA A 37 -4.29 5.67 10.07
CA ALA A 37 -3.02 5.77 10.80
C ALA A 37 -2.05 6.75 10.13
N ASN A 38 -1.98 6.79 8.79
CA ASN A 38 -1.20 7.81 8.08
C ASN A 38 -1.66 9.24 8.44
N GLY A 39 -2.98 9.49 8.45
CA GLY A 39 -3.51 10.80 8.80
C GLY A 39 -3.20 11.22 10.25
N LEU A 40 -3.30 10.28 11.19
CA LEU A 40 -2.93 10.50 12.60
C LEU A 40 -1.46 10.88 12.75
N LEU A 41 -0.56 10.12 12.10
CA LEU A 41 0.88 10.38 12.16
C LEU A 41 1.29 11.68 11.47
N ASP A 42 0.59 12.07 10.39
CA ASP A 42 0.79 13.35 9.72
C ASP A 42 0.44 14.54 10.62
N ASN A 43 -0.60 14.43 11.45
CA ASN A 43 -0.94 15.48 12.42
C ASN A 43 0.01 15.50 13.63
N GLY A 44 0.47 14.33 14.08
CA GLY A 44 1.64 14.18 14.93
C GLY A 44 1.51 14.63 16.39
N THR A 45 0.29 14.78 16.93
CA THR A 45 0.14 14.94 18.39
C THR A 45 0.45 13.64 19.12
N ARG A 46 0.72 13.72 20.43
CA ARG A 46 1.01 12.50 21.21
C ARG A 46 -0.17 11.53 21.20
N GLU A 47 -1.37 12.06 21.34
CA GLU A 47 -2.62 11.33 21.30
C GLU A 47 -2.85 10.67 19.93
N ASP A 48 -2.53 11.36 18.84
CA ASP A 48 -2.65 10.79 17.49
C ASP A 48 -1.62 9.68 17.24
N ILE A 49 -0.37 9.86 17.69
CA ILE A 49 0.67 8.82 17.58
C ILE A 49 0.28 7.58 18.40
N ASP A 50 -0.17 7.78 19.65
CA ASP A 50 -0.63 6.70 20.52
C ASP A 50 -1.84 5.94 19.92
N LEU A 51 -2.74 6.65 19.25
CA LEU A 51 -3.86 6.04 18.54
C LEU A 51 -3.39 5.32 17.26
N ALA A 52 -2.47 5.91 16.50
CA ALA A 52 -1.93 5.32 15.28
C ALA A 52 -1.29 3.96 15.56
N GLU A 53 -0.55 3.79 16.65
CA GLU A 53 0.01 2.49 17.03
C GLU A 53 -1.07 1.44 17.32
N LYS A 54 -2.18 1.81 17.96
CA LYS A 54 -3.32 0.90 18.18
C LYS A 54 -4.01 0.49 16.89
N VAL A 55 -4.18 1.45 15.98
CA VAL A 55 -4.78 1.20 14.65
C VAL A 55 -3.87 0.30 13.82
N LEU A 56 -2.55 0.53 13.86
CA LEU A 56 -1.57 -0.32 13.19
C LEU A 56 -1.56 -1.73 13.79
N ASP A 57 -1.60 -1.87 15.11
CA ASP A 57 -1.70 -3.18 15.77
C ASP A 57 -2.90 -3.99 15.25
N ALA A 58 -4.09 -3.37 15.22
CA ALA A 58 -5.31 -3.99 14.71
C ALA A 58 -5.22 -4.36 13.22
N MET A 59 -4.62 -3.50 12.40
CA MET A 59 -4.41 -3.76 10.99
C MET A 59 -3.44 -4.93 10.76
N LEU A 60 -2.31 -4.97 11.50
CA LEU A 60 -1.31 -6.02 11.38
C LEU A 60 -1.86 -7.39 11.78
N ALA A 61 -2.82 -7.43 12.72
CA ALA A 61 -3.52 -8.67 13.09
C ALA A 61 -4.36 -9.26 11.95
N CYS A 62 -4.64 -8.49 10.89
CA CYS A 62 -5.37 -8.96 9.71
C CYS A 62 -4.44 -9.52 8.62
N GLN A 63 -3.12 -9.59 8.84
CA GLN A 63 -2.20 -10.22 7.91
C GLN A 63 -2.19 -11.73 8.12
N GLU A 64 -2.31 -12.50 7.03
CA GLU A 64 -2.11 -13.93 7.06
C GLU A 64 -0.64 -14.23 7.37
N THR A 65 -0.38 -15.02 8.40
CA THR A 65 0.99 -15.34 8.86
C THR A 65 1.18 -16.83 9.15
N ARG A 66 0.14 -17.65 8.97
CA ARG A 66 0.19 -19.09 9.17
C ARG A 66 1.13 -19.71 8.16
N GLU A 67 2.13 -20.43 8.67
CA GLU A 67 3.07 -21.17 7.84
C GLU A 67 2.33 -22.24 7.03
N GLY A 68 2.61 -22.30 5.73
CA GLY A 68 1.97 -23.25 4.80
C GLY A 68 0.67 -22.75 4.17
N ASP A 69 0.13 -21.60 4.60
CA ASP A 69 -0.99 -20.97 3.90
C ASP A 69 -0.53 -20.48 2.51
N PRO A 70 -1.31 -20.73 1.43
CA PRO A 70 -0.95 -20.29 0.08
C PRO A 70 -0.82 -18.77 -0.06
N HIS A 71 -1.41 -17.99 0.85
CA HIS A 71 -1.45 -16.53 0.83
C HIS A 71 -0.70 -15.89 2.00
N VAL A 72 0.29 -16.59 2.58
CA VAL A 72 1.07 -16.09 3.72
C VAL A 72 1.70 -14.72 3.44
N GLY A 73 1.38 -13.69 4.21
CA GLY A 73 1.81 -12.31 4.00
C GLY A 73 0.80 -11.42 3.28
N ASN A 74 -0.28 -12.00 2.75
CA ASN A 74 -1.44 -11.24 2.30
C ASN A 74 -2.29 -10.76 3.48
N PHE A 75 -3.33 -9.97 3.21
CA PHE A 75 -4.22 -9.42 4.24
C PHE A 75 -5.67 -9.83 3.95
N LEU A 76 -6.47 -9.94 5.01
CA LEU A 76 -7.91 -10.03 4.89
C LEU A 76 -8.48 -8.75 4.22
N TRP A 77 -9.58 -8.87 3.49
CA TRP A 77 -10.21 -7.71 2.85
C TRP A 77 -10.99 -6.89 3.89
N GLU A 78 -11.78 -7.59 4.71
CA GLU A 78 -12.37 -7.11 5.94
C GLU A 78 -11.83 -7.94 7.11
N ARG A 79 -11.66 -7.34 8.29
CA ARG A 79 -11.19 -8.03 9.51
C ARG A 79 -12.02 -9.28 9.85
N GLU A 80 -13.29 -9.25 9.49
CA GLU A 80 -14.29 -10.29 9.76
C GLU A 80 -14.17 -11.49 8.82
N ASP A 81 -13.34 -11.42 7.76
CA ASP A 81 -13.13 -12.53 6.85
C ASP A 81 -12.31 -13.65 7.53
N GLU A 82 -12.61 -14.90 7.19
CA GLU A 82 -11.90 -16.07 7.78
C GLU A 82 -10.59 -16.40 7.04
N VAL A 83 -10.50 -15.99 5.77
CA VAL A 83 -9.41 -16.29 4.85
C VAL A 83 -9.17 -15.13 3.89
N VAL A 84 -8.00 -15.13 3.24
CA VAL A 84 -7.69 -14.17 2.18
C VAL A 84 -8.46 -14.56 0.91
N GLU A 85 -9.49 -13.79 0.57
CA GLU A 85 -10.28 -13.99 -0.66
C GLU A 85 -9.80 -13.11 -1.82
N ASP A 86 -9.42 -11.85 -1.55
CA ASP A 86 -8.91 -10.92 -2.56
C ASP A 86 -7.38 -10.80 -2.50
N LEU A 87 -6.72 -11.36 -3.52
CA LEU A 87 -5.27 -11.34 -3.64
C LEU A 87 -4.68 -9.93 -3.76
N ASN A 88 -5.48 -8.92 -4.09
CA ASN A 88 -5.03 -7.54 -4.18
C ASN A 88 -4.95 -6.85 -2.82
N ALA A 89 -5.49 -7.43 -1.74
CA ALA A 89 -5.51 -6.81 -0.41
C ALA A 89 -4.11 -6.37 0.06
N VAL A 90 -3.10 -7.22 -0.14
CA VAL A 90 -1.68 -6.89 0.12
C VAL A 90 -1.22 -5.64 -0.62
N GLN A 91 -1.63 -5.46 -1.87
CA GLN A 91 -1.22 -4.31 -2.68
C GLN A 91 -1.75 -3.00 -2.09
N PHE A 92 -2.98 -3.01 -1.57
CA PHE A 92 -3.57 -1.83 -0.93
C PHE A 92 -2.97 -1.55 0.45
N CYS A 93 -2.76 -2.60 1.24
CA CYS A 93 -2.20 -2.49 2.59
C CYS A 93 -0.75 -1.97 2.55
N LEU A 94 0.10 -2.58 1.73
CA LEU A 94 1.50 -2.13 1.56
C LEU A 94 1.61 -0.72 0.99
N PHE A 95 0.69 -0.36 0.10
CA PHE A 95 0.68 0.98 -0.50
C PHE A 95 0.43 2.08 0.55
N GLN A 96 -0.14 1.76 1.71
CA GLN A 96 -0.26 2.67 2.85
C GLN A 96 0.86 2.48 3.88
N LEU A 97 1.27 1.25 4.19
CA LEU A 97 2.29 0.97 5.21
C LEU A 97 3.70 1.44 4.83
N ILE A 98 4.09 1.28 3.56
CA ILE A 98 5.45 1.61 3.12
C ILE A 98 5.70 3.13 3.21
N PRO A 99 4.85 4.01 2.63
CA PRO A 99 5.02 5.46 2.78
C PRO A 99 4.91 5.92 4.23
N LEU A 100 4.04 5.29 5.03
CA LEU A 100 3.93 5.57 6.46
C LEU A 100 5.28 5.39 7.16
N MET A 101 5.95 4.26 6.93
CA MET A 101 7.26 3.99 7.50
C MET A 101 8.36 4.90 6.96
N ILE A 102 8.30 5.29 5.68
CA ILE A 102 9.26 6.23 5.08
C ILE A 102 9.13 7.62 5.72
N ASN A 103 7.91 8.10 5.95
CA ASN A 103 7.67 9.48 6.38
C ASN A 103 7.63 9.64 7.91
N TYR A 104 7.13 8.63 8.63
CA TYR A 104 6.78 8.73 10.05
C TYR A 104 7.33 7.57 10.89
N GLY A 105 8.14 6.68 10.31
CA GLY A 105 8.66 5.52 11.04
C GLY A 105 9.38 5.88 12.35
N ASP A 106 10.08 7.02 12.38
CA ASP A 106 10.89 7.46 13.52
C ASP A 106 10.06 7.92 14.74
N VAL A 107 8.78 8.26 14.56
CA VAL A 107 7.91 8.65 15.70
C VAL A 107 7.22 7.47 16.36
N LEU A 108 7.24 6.30 15.71
CA LEU A 108 6.69 5.06 16.24
C LEU A 108 7.64 4.41 17.25
N SER A 109 7.08 3.67 18.19
CA SER A 109 7.82 2.80 19.09
C SER A 109 8.68 1.80 18.33
N ALA A 110 9.85 1.45 18.88
CA ALA A 110 10.78 0.53 18.24
C ALA A 110 10.15 -0.86 17.98
N ASP A 111 9.25 -1.31 18.86
CA ASP A 111 8.48 -2.53 18.66
C ASP A 111 7.56 -2.43 17.43
N MET A 112 6.73 -1.39 17.36
CA MET A 112 5.82 -1.17 16.24
C MET A 112 6.58 -1.04 14.92
N GLN A 113 7.69 -0.29 14.92
CA GLN A 113 8.59 -0.18 13.78
C GLN A 113 9.06 -1.55 13.25
N ASN A 114 9.48 -2.44 14.15
CA ASN A 114 9.96 -3.78 13.77
C ASN A 114 8.83 -4.64 13.23
N ARG A 115 7.65 -4.59 13.85
CA ARG A 115 6.46 -5.35 13.43
C ARG A 115 5.97 -4.91 12.05
N VAL A 116 5.89 -3.60 11.80
CA VAL A 116 5.52 -3.07 10.48
C VAL A 116 6.56 -3.44 9.42
N ARG A 117 7.87 -3.33 9.69
CA ARG A 117 8.92 -3.75 8.75
C ARG A 117 8.83 -5.24 8.43
N GLN A 118 8.56 -6.09 9.42
CA GLN A 118 8.36 -7.52 9.19
C GLN A 118 7.10 -7.81 8.37
N SER A 119 6.01 -7.10 8.66
CA SER A 119 4.77 -7.20 7.88
C SER A 119 4.97 -6.79 6.42
N ILE A 120 5.70 -5.70 6.17
CA ILE A 120 6.08 -5.26 4.82
C ILE A 120 6.89 -6.34 4.12
N ARG A 121 7.88 -6.94 4.80
CA ARG A 121 8.68 -8.03 4.22
C ARG A 121 7.82 -9.22 3.79
N LEU A 122 6.92 -9.69 4.66
CA LEU A 122 5.98 -10.77 4.34
C LEU A 122 5.04 -10.40 3.19
N GLY A 123 4.54 -9.17 3.17
CA GLY A 123 3.68 -8.70 2.08
C GLY A 123 4.42 -8.63 0.75
N LEU A 124 5.67 -8.16 0.73
CA LEU A 124 6.47 -8.12 -0.50
C LEU A 124 6.80 -9.51 -1.02
N GLU A 125 6.98 -10.49 -0.13
CA GLU A 125 7.08 -11.90 -0.50
C GLU A 125 5.83 -12.41 -1.21
N GLU A 126 4.64 -12.08 -0.70
CA GLU A 126 3.38 -12.41 -1.35
C GLU A 126 3.20 -11.68 -2.69
N VAL A 127 3.50 -10.38 -2.74
CA VAL A 127 3.49 -9.61 -4.01
C VAL A 127 4.38 -10.27 -5.06
N ARG A 128 5.56 -10.74 -4.64
CA ARG A 128 6.48 -11.48 -5.52
C ARG A 128 5.91 -12.81 -6.00
N ARG A 129 5.13 -13.53 -5.18
CA ARG A 129 4.49 -14.80 -5.59
C ARG A 129 3.30 -14.58 -6.51
N ILE A 130 2.46 -13.58 -6.24
CA ILE A 130 1.32 -13.23 -7.10
C ILE A 130 1.81 -12.78 -8.49
N ASP A 131 2.88 -11.98 -8.51
CA ASP A 131 3.53 -11.44 -9.71
C ASP A 131 2.56 -10.93 -10.80
N VAL A 132 1.81 -9.88 -10.45
CA VAL A 132 0.73 -9.37 -11.29
C VAL A 132 1.20 -9.01 -12.70
N HIS A 133 0.45 -9.46 -13.71
CA HIS A 133 0.76 -9.26 -15.11
C HIS A 133 0.55 -7.80 -15.55
N PHE A 134 1.33 -7.32 -16.53
CA PHE A 134 1.33 -5.93 -17.01
C PHE A 134 0.00 -5.39 -17.55
N ARG A 135 -0.96 -6.28 -17.86
CA ARG A 135 -2.29 -5.91 -18.35
C ARG A 135 -3.23 -5.42 -17.26
N TYR A 136 -3.00 -5.82 -16.01
CA TYR A 136 -3.79 -5.39 -14.86
C TYR A 136 -3.20 -4.08 -14.31
N THR A 137 -3.37 -2.99 -15.08
CA THR A 137 -2.62 -1.75 -14.93
C THR A 137 -2.67 -1.18 -13.52
N ASN A 138 -3.85 -1.04 -12.89
CA ASN A 138 -3.96 -0.38 -11.59
C ASN A 138 -3.25 -1.16 -10.47
N ILE A 139 -3.23 -2.50 -10.56
CA ILE A 139 -2.57 -3.36 -9.57
C ILE A 139 -1.08 -3.52 -9.88
N VAL A 140 -0.68 -3.68 -11.15
CA VAL A 140 0.73 -3.86 -11.49
C VAL A 140 1.58 -2.63 -11.16
N VAL A 141 1.03 -1.41 -11.31
CA VAL A 141 1.77 -0.22 -10.86
C VAL A 141 1.87 -0.14 -9.33
N LYS A 142 0.91 -0.70 -8.58
CA LYS A 142 1.00 -0.83 -7.12
C LYS A 142 2.05 -1.87 -6.72
N ASP A 143 2.07 -3.03 -7.37
CA ASP A 143 3.12 -4.05 -7.19
C ASP A 143 4.49 -3.40 -7.36
N ILE A 144 4.72 -2.74 -8.49
CA ILE A 144 5.99 -2.07 -8.80
C ILE A 144 6.33 -1.05 -7.72
N THR A 145 5.36 -0.23 -7.33
CA THR A 145 5.59 0.84 -6.35
C THR A 145 5.92 0.29 -4.97
N ASN A 146 5.14 -0.68 -4.50
CA ASN A 146 5.36 -1.37 -3.23
C ASN A 146 6.72 -2.05 -3.23
N THR A 147 7.08 -2.74 -4.31
CA THR A 147 8.36 -3.47 -4.40
C THR A 147 9.56 -2.52 -4.44
N CYS A 148 9.51 -1.44 -5.22
CA CYS A 148 10.59 -0.44 -5.25
C CYS A 148 10.79 0.22 -3.89
N LEU A 149 9.72 0.81 -3.35
CA LEU A 149 9.79 1.59 -2.10
C LEU A 149 10.04 0.70 -0.89
N GLY A 150 9.39 -0.47 -0.85
CA GLY A 150 9.56 -1.43 0.23
C GLY A 150 10.96 -2.06 0.23
N GLY A 151 11.52 -2.36 -0.95
CA GLY A 151 12.91 -2.80 -1.07
C GLY A 151 13.90 -1.75 -0.58
N GLU A 152 13.72 -0.49 -0.97
CA GLU A 152 14.56 0.63 -0.48
C GLU A 152 14.43 0.82 1.04
N LEU A 153 13.20 0.81 1.57
CA LEU A 153 12.91 0.95 3.00
C LEU A 153 13.55 -0.17 3.83
N LEU A 154 13.54 -1.41 3.34
CA LEU A 154 14.10 -2.57 4.03
C LEU A 154 15.59 -2.75 3.79
N GLY A 155 16.20 -2.01 2.86
CA GLY A 155 17.58 -2.23 2.42
C GLY A 155 17.78 -3.58 1.71
N ASP A 156 16.73 -4.12 1.08
CA ASP A 156 16.73 -5.45 0.45
C ASP A 156 16.96 -5.32 -1.07
N GLU A 157 18.15 -5.72 -1.53
CA GLU A 157 18.53 -5.62 -2.93
C GLU A 157 17.70 -6.52 -3.86
N ALA A 158 17.17 -7.65 -3.37
CA ALA A 158 16.35 -8.53 -4.20
C ALA A 158 15.00 -7.87 -4.53
N PHE A 159 14.36 -7.24 -3.55
CA PHE A 159 13.14 -6.47 -3.79
C PHE A 159 13.41 -5.23 -4.63
N LYS A 160 14.46 -4.45 -4.34
CA LYS A 160 14.83 -3.27 -5.15
C LYS A 160 14.97 -3.63 -6.63
N ASN A 161 15.79 -4.62 -6.93
CA ASN A 161 16.05 -5.03 -8.31
C ASN A 161 14.79 -5.56 -8.99
N ARG A 162 13.98 -6.40 -8.32
CA ARG A 162 12.69 -6.86 -8.86
C ARG A 162 11.80 -5.67 -9.22
N GLY A 163 11.64 -4.70 -8.31
CA GLY A 163 10.81 -3.53 -8.53
C GLY A 163 11.27 -2.70 -9.74
N TYR A 164 12.57 -2.40 -9.81
CA TYR A 164 13.13 -1.60 -10.91
C TYR A 164 13.03 -2.31 -12.26
N GLU A 165 13.33 -3.61 -12.30
CA GLU A 165 13.24 -4.42 -13.52
C GLU A 165 11.80 -4.57 -14.01
N LYS A 166 10.86 -4.85 -13.09
CA LYS A 166 9.43 -4.95 -13.41
C LYS A 166 8.89 -3.60 -13.89
N PHE A 167 9.34 -2.49 -13.31
CA PHE A 167 8.97 -1.15 -13.79
C PHE A 167 9.45 -0.91 -15.21
N ARG A 168 10.72 -1.20 -15.51
CA ARG A 168 11.28 -1.07 -16.86
C ARG A 168 10.52 -1.93 -17.87
N ALA A 169 10.25 -3.19 -17.53
CA ALA A 169 9.50 -4.10 -18.38
C ALA A 169 8.05 -3.63 -18.62
N TRP A 170 7.40 -3.09 -17.59
CA TRP A 170 6.06 -2.49 -17.73
C TRP A 170 6.08 -1.26 -18.62
N MET A 171 7.06 -0.36 -18.48
CA MET A 171 7.22 0.79 -19.37
C MET A 171 7.41 0.38 -20.84
N ASP A 172 8.24 -0.63 -21.09
CA ASP A 172 8.46 -1.19 -22.43
C ASP A 172 7.16 -1.77 -23.01
N PHE A 173 6.42 -2.54 -22.19
CA PHE A 173 5.12 -3.10 -22.56
C PHE A 173 4.10 -2.00 -22.90
N THR A 174 3.88 -1.05 -22.00
CA THR A 174 2.92 0.05 -22.19
C THR A 174 3.29 0.92 -23.37
N THR A 175 4.58 1.16 -23.61
CA THR A 175 5.03 1.96 -24.74
C THR A 175 4.72 1.30 -26.08
N ARG A 176 4.96 -0.02 -26.20
CA ARG A 176 4.65 -0.79 -27.42
C ARG A 176 3.16 -0.85 -27.73
N ASN A 177 2.30 -0.84 -26.70
CA ASN A 177 0.84 -0.90 -26.86
C ASN A 177 0.19 0.49 -27.03
N GLY A 178 0.96 1.58 -27.05
CA GLY A 178 0.45 2.94 -27.23
C GLY A 178 -0.09 3.58 -25.94
N CYS A 179 -0.93 2.86 -25.20
CA CYS A 179 -1.43 3.24 -23.87
C CYS A 179 -1.37 2.06 -22.89
N ALA A 180 -1.69 2.28 -21.61
CA ALA A 180 -1.82 1.15 -20.68
C ALA A 180 -3.11 0.38 -20.97
N TYR A 181 -3.01 -0.94 -20.89
CA TYR A 181 -4.01 -1.86 -21.47
C TYR A 181 -5.42 -1.70 -20.89
N GLU A 182 -5.52 -1.47 -19.58
CA GLU A 182 -6.80 -1.32 -18.88
C GLU A 182 -7.57 -0.02 -19.13
N PHE A 183 -7.05 0.94 -19.91
CA PHE A 183 -7.70 2.24 -20.08
C PHE A 183 -8.86 2.24 -21.08
N ASN A 184 -9.88 1.43 -20.77
CA ASN A 184 -11.28 1.61 -21.18
C ASN A 184 -12.14 2.23 -20.05
N SER A 185 -11.52 2.71 -18.96
CA SER A 185 -12.22 3.34 -17.82
C SER A 185 -11.40 4.52 -17.24
N PRO A 186 -11.94 5.76 -17.23
CA PRO A 186 -11.28 6.93 -16.63
C PRO A 186 -10.90 6.76 -15.15
N ASN A 187 -11.64 5.94 -14.40
CA ASN A 187 -11.39 5.73 -12.97
C ASN A 187 -10.04 5.04 -12.73
N TYR A 188 -9.66 4.07 -13.56
CA TYR A 188 -8.39 3.36 -13.39
C TYR A 188 -7.19 4.20 -13.81
N ALA A 189 -7.37 5.16 -14.74
CA ALA A 189 -6.32 6.12 -15.11
C ALA A 189 -5.91 6.98 -13.92
N ASN A 190 -6.89 7.50 -13.18
CA ASN A 190 -6.62 8.28 -11.97
C ASN A 190 -5.87 7.45 -10.91
N VAL A 191 -6.29 6.20 -10.68
CA VAL A 191 -5.60 5.30 -9.74
C VAL A 191 -4.15 5.09 -10.14
N ALA A 192 -3.88 4.80 -11.42
CA ALA A 192 -2.51 4.58 -11.90
C ALA A 192 -1.64 5.84 -11.76
N MET A 193 -2.18 7.01 -12.08
CA MET A 193 -1.48 8.29 -11.92
C MET A 193 -1.12 8.56 -10.46
N ARG A 194 -2.05 8.36 -9.51
CA ARG A 194 -1.76 8.53 -8.08
C ARG A 194 -0.63 7.62 -7.60
N VAL A 195 -0.60 6.39 -8.10
CA VAL A 195 0.43 5.40 -7.74
C VAL A 195 1.80 5.79 -8.32
N LEU A 196 1.85 6.16 -9.61
CA LEU A 196 3.09 6.60 -10.26
C LEU A 196 3.62 7.91 -9.68
N HIS A 197 2.72 8.83 -9.32
CA HIS A 197 3.12 10.05 -8.62
C HIS A 197 3.81 9.72 -7.29
N ARG A 198 3.23 8.85 -6.46
CA ARG A 198 3.85 8.40 -5.21
C ARG A 198 5.22 7.75 -5.44
N LEU A 199 5.33 6.87 -6.44
CA LEU A 199 6.63 6.29 -6.80
C LEU A 199 7.64 7.37 -7.20
N GLY A 200 7.23 8.32 -8.03
CA GLY A 200 8.08 9.42 -8.51
C GLY A 200 8.48 10.44 -7.43
N GLU A 201 7.77 10.49 -6.31
CA GLU A 201 8.13 11.35 -5.17
C GLU A 201 9.06 10.64 -4.19
N LEU A 202 8.85 9.35 -3.92
CA LEU A 202 9.51 8.66 -2.82
C LEU A 202 10.71 7.80 -3.23
N VAL A 203 10.80 7.34 -4.49
CA VAL A 203 11.86 6.40 -4.89
C VAL A 203 13.22 7.08 -5.04
N GLN A 204 14.24 6.47 -4.46
CA GLN A 204 15.61 6.98 -4.49
C GLN A 204 16.31 6.67 -5.82
N HIS A 205 16.03 5.51 -6.42
CA HIS A 205 16.62 5.12 -7.71
C HIS A 205 16.23 6.07 -8.84
N ALA A 206 17.20 6.85 -9.33
CA ALA A 206 16.97 7.96 -10.25
C ALA A 206 16.29 7.55 -11.58
N PRO A 207 16.69 6.46 -12.27
CA PRO A 207 15.99 6.00 -13.47
C PRO A 207 14.52 5.67 -13.21
N THR A 208 14.21 4.96 -12.11
CA THR A 208 12.82 4.65 -11.73
C THR A 208 12.04 5.92 -11.45
N ARG A 209 12.62 6.88 -10.73
CA ARG A 209 11.98 8.17 -10.42
C ARG A 209 11.62 8.97 -11.68
N ILE A 210 12.56 9.11 -12.61
CA ILE A 210 12.35 9.82 -13.88
C ILE A 210 11.29 9.11 -14.71
N GLY A 211 11.38 7.79 -14.84
CA GLY A 211 10.40 6.99 -15.57
C GLY A 211 9.00 7.10 -14.98
N ALA A 212 8.86 7.07 -13.65
CA ALA A 212 7.57 7.18 -12.97
C ALA A 212 6.88 8.52 -13.26
N ARG A 213 7.64 9.62 -13.19
CA ARG A 213 7.15 10.97 -13.53
C ARG A 213 6.75 11.07 -15.00
N ALA A 214 7.57 10.53 -15.91
CA ALA A 214 7.27 10.52 -17.35
C ALA A 214 6.00 9.71 -17.67
N MET A 215 5.84 8.53 -17.07
CA MET A 215 4.66 7.69 -17.25
C MET A 215 3.40 8.31 -16.64
N CYS A 216 3.51 8.95 -15.47
CA CYS A 216 2.40 9.70 -14.86
C CYS A 216 1.88 10.79 -15.80
N ALA A 217 2.79 11.60 -16.38
CA ALA A 217 2.43 12.64 -17.34
C ALA A 217 1.80 12.05 -18.62
N ARG A 218 2.37 10.96 -19.14
CA ARG A 218 1.86 10.28 -20.35
C ARG A 218 0.44 9.75 -20.15
N ILE A 219 0.15 9.12 -19.01
CA ILE A 219 -1.20 8.62 -18.71
C ILE A 219 -2.18 9.78 -18.60
N GLY A 220 -1.79 10.88 -17.93
CA GLY A 220 -2.61 12.09 -17.83
C GLY A 220 -2.98 12.66 -19.20
N LEU A 221 -2.04 12.72 -20.15
CA LEU A 221 -2.29 13.16 -21.52
C LEU A 221 -3.17 12.20 -22.33
N SER A 222 -3.17 10.91 -22.01
CA SER A 222 -3.96 9.89 -22.72
C SER A 222 -5.40 9.79 -22.21
N ALA A 223 -5.70 10.39 -21.05
CA ALA A 223 -7.01 10.36 -20.39
C ALA A 223 -7.78 11.69 -20.50
N ALA A 224 -7.15 12.73 -21.07
CA ALA A 224 -7.73 14.04 -21.36
C ALA A 224 -8.35 14.06 -22.77
#